data_AF-A0A2D7IYT3-F1
#
_entry.id   AF-A0A2D7IYT3-F1
#
_cell.length_a   1.000
_cell.length_b   1.000
_cell.length_c   1.000
_cell.angle_alpha   90.00
_cell.angle_beta   90.00
_cell.angle_gamma   90.00
#
_symmetry.space_group_name_H-M   'P 1'
#
loop_
_entity.id
_entity.type
_entity.pdbx_description
1 polymer ?
#
loop_
_entity_poly.entity_id
_entity_poly.type
_entity_poly.pdbx_seq_one_letter_code
_entity_poly.pdbx_strand_id
1 'polypeptide(L)' 'MAENTSNGGNGAIYFIVGALVAVVIGFGVYYFGGMEGTPSDDADFSISVNEDGIEVDES' A
#
# COMPACT_ATOMS: atom_id res chain seq x y z
N MET A 1 -1.26 -4.22 -44.11
CA MET A 1 -1.24 -2.78 -43.77
C MET A 1 -1.79 -2.68 -42.36
N ALA A 2 -1.06 -2.06 -41.44
CA ALA A 2 -1.60 -1.80 -40.10
C ALA A 2 -2.78 -0.85 -40.28
N GLU A 3 -3.97 -1.32 -39.93
CA GLU A 3 -5.17 -0.48 -39.87
C GLU A 3 -4.96 0.47 -38.70
N ASN A 4 -4.34 1.63 -38.98
CA ASN A 4 -4.32 2.74 -38.06
C ASN A 4 -5.75 3.25 -37.99
N THR A 5 -6.50 2.74 -37.01
CA THR A 5 -7.81 3.27 -36.60
C THR A 5 -7.61 4.64 -35.97
N SER A 6 -7.25 5.62 -36.80
CA SER A 6 -7.31 7.04 -36.51
C SER A 6 -8.77 7.49 -36.63
N ASN A 7 -9.62 7.02 -35.71
CA ASN A 7 -10.99 7.50 -35.57
C ASN A 7 -11.14 8.09 -34.15
N GLY A 8 -11.30 9.40 -34.08
CA GLY A 8 -11.15 10.22 -32.87
C GLY A 8 -12.11 9.83 -31.75
N GLY A 9 -11.63 9.03 -30.80
CA GLY A 9 -12.32 8.70 -29.58
C GLY A 9 -11.34 8.70 -28.43
N ASN A 10 -11.54 9.59 -27.47
CA ASN A 10 -10.74 9.68 -26.24
C ASN A 10 -10.76 8.38 -25.40
N GLY A 11 -11.51 7.35 -25.80
CA GLY A 11 -11.61 6.06 -25.11
C GLY A 11 -10.28 5.35 -24.89
N ALA A 12 -9.37 5.35 -25.87
CA ALA A 12 -8.05 4.76 -25.69
C ALA A 12 -7.22 5.52 -24.64
N ILE A 13 -7.31 6.86 -24.65
CA ILE A 13 -6.65 7.71 -23.65
C ILE A 13 -7.28 7.51 -22.26
N TYR A 14 -8.60 7.42 -22.16
CA TYR A 14 -9.28 7.15 -20.88
C TYR A 14 -8.95 5.76 -20.31
N PHE A 15 -8.80 4.75 -21.16
CA PHE A 15 -8.33 3.42 -20.72
C PHE A 15 -6.91 3.48 -20.17
N ILE A 16 -5.99 4.16 -20.86
CA ILE A 16 -4.60 4.34 -20.41
C ILE A 16 -4.57 5.12 -19.09
N VAL A 17 -5.32 6.22 -18.99
CA VAL A 17 -5.42 7.02 -17.76
C VAL A 17 -6.01 6.18 -16.61
N GLY A 18 -7.07 5.42 -16.85
CA GLY A 18 -7.66 4.54 -15.86
C GLY A 18 -6.69 3.46 -15.37
N ALA A 19 -5.94 2.85 -16.28
CA ALA A 19 -4.91 1.87 -15.94
C ALA A 19 -3.79 2.50 -15.09
N LEU A 20 -3.33 3.70 -15.44
CA LEU A 20 -2.31 4.42 -14.68
C LEU A 20 -2.78 4.77 -13.26
N VAL A 21 -4.04 5.21 -13.10
CA VAL A 21 -4.62 5.49 -11.78
C VAL A 21 -4.67 4.22 -10.92
N ALA A 22 -5.08 3.09 -11.49
CA ALA A 22 -5.11 1.81 -10.78
C ALA A 22 -3.71 1.37 -10.33
N VAL A 23 -2.68 1.56 -11.17
CA VAL A 23 -1.28 1.28 -10.82
C VAL A 23 -0.81 2.17 -9.67
N VAL A 24 -1.13 3.47 -9.68
CA VAL A 24 -0.74 4.40 -8.61
C VAL A 24 -1.41 4.03 -7.28
N ILE A 25 -2.70 3.67 -7.30
CA ILE A 25 -3.41 3.23 -6.09
C ILE A 25 -2.82 1.91 -5.58
N GLY A 26 -2.62 0.91 -6.45
CA GLY A 26 -2.02 -0.36 -6.07
C GLY A 26 -0.60 -0.20 -5.52
N PHE A 27 0.21 0.66 -6.14
CA PHE A 27 1.54 1.00 -5.64
C PHE A 27 1.48 1.77 -4.33
N GLY A 28 0.53 2.70 -4.16
CA GLY A 28 0.33 3.42 -2.90
C GLY A 28 -0.05 2.47 -1.76
N VAL A 29 -0.95 1.53 -2.00
CA VAL A 29 -1.30 0.49 -1.01
C VAL A 29 -0.12 -0.45 -0.76
N TYR A 30 0.64 -0.85 -1.78
CA TYR A 30 1.81 -1.70 -1.59
C TYR A 30 2.94 -1.00 -0.81
N TYR A 31 3.24 0.25 -1.17
CA TYR A 31 4.35 1.03 -0.60
C TYR A 31 4.01 1.57 0.80
N PHE A 32 2.81 2.12 0.99
CA PHE A 32 2.39 2.70 2.28
C PHE A 32 1.61 1.71 3.16
N GLY A 33 0.85 0.78 2.57
CA GLY A 33 0.17 -0.27 3.33
C GLY A 33 1.04 -1.49 3.62
N GLY A 34 2.20 -1.62 2.95
CA GLY A 34 3.20 -2.63 3.24
C GLY A 34 4.22 -2.24 4.32
N MET A 35 4.16 -1.00 4.84
CA MET A 35 5.13 -0.49 5.82
C MET A 35 4.54 -0.21 7.21
N GLU A 36 3.27 -0.55 7.47
CA GLU A 36 2.72 -0.67 8.82
C GLU A 36 1.66 -1.79 8.85
N GLY A 37 1.94 -2.86 9.60
CA GLY A 37 0.88 -3.70 10.15
C GLY A 37 0.62 -5.07 9.50
N THR A 38 1.64 -5.91 9.33
CA THR A 38 1.48 -7.19 10.03
C THR A 38 1.47 -6.81 11.51
N PRO A 39 0.41 -7.08 12.29
CA PRO A 39 0.62 -7.18 13.72
C PRO A 39 1.53 -8.38 13.90
N SER A 40 2.84 -8.15 13.87
CA SER A 40 3.70 -8.89 14.75
C SER A 40 3.15 -8.55 16.14
N ASP A 41 2.43 -9.53 16.71
CA ASP A 41 2.00 -9.51 18.11
C ASP A 41 3.19 -9.34 19.06
N ASP A 42 4.40 -9.40 18.53
CA ASP A 42 5.66 -9.14 19.21
C ASP A 42 6.15 -7.75 18.80
N ALA A 43 5.78 -6.73 19.56
CA ALA A 43 6.56 -5.50 19.59
C ALA A 43 7.90 -5.83 20.28
N ASP A 44 9.03 -5.63 19.60
CA ASP A 44 10.39 -5.85 20.14
C ASP A 44 10.69 -5.05 21.43
N PHE A 45 9.79 -4.16 21.82
CA PHE A 45 9.83 -3.40 23.05
C PHE A 45 8.40 -3.27 23.60
N SER A 46 8.09 -4.02 24.65
CA SER A 46 6.82 -3.92 25.36
C SER A 46 7.05 -3.37 26.78
N ILE A 47 6.31 -2.30 27.13
CA ILE A 47 6.29 -1.75 28.49
C ILE A 47 4.93 -2.12 29.09
N SER A 48 4.90 -3.06 30.03
CA SER A 48 3.72 -3.35 30.84
C SER A 48 3.82 -2.60 32.18
N VAL A 49 2.71 -1.98 32.58
CA VAL A 49 2.58 -1.30 33.89
C VAL A 49 1.59 -2.09 34.71
N ASN A 50 2.08 -2.73 35.76
CA ASN A 50 1.27 -3.51 36.68
C ASN A 50 1.22 -2.79 38.03
N GLU A 51 0.30 -3.21 38.91
CA GLU A 51 0.13 -2.65 40.26
C GLU A 51 1.43 -2.73 41.10
N ASP A 52 2.36 -3.61 40.70
CA ASP A 52 3.65 -3.88 41.34
C ASP A 52 4.82 -3.08 40.74
N GLY A 53 4.61 -2.31 39.66
CA GLY A 53 5.64 -1.49 39.02
C GLY A 53 5.69 -1.59 37.50
N ILE A 54 6.79 -1.12 36.91
CA ILE A 54 7.07 -1.15 35.47
C ILE A 54 8.15 -2.19 35.22
N GLU A 55 7.86 -3.16 34.36
CA GLU A 55 8.84 -4.11 33.84
C GLU A 55 9.17 -3.78 32.38
N VAL A 56 10.45 -3.86 32.04
CA VAL A 56 10.97 -3.61 30.68
C VAL A 56 11.70 -4.87 30.26
N ASP A 57 11.19 -5.53 29.23
CA ASP A 57 11.80 -6.72 28.64
C ASP A 57 12.27 -6.39 27.22
N GLU A 58 13.50 -6.76 26.90
CA GLU A 58 14.16 -6.53 25.61
C GLU A 58 14.61 -7.91 25.10
N SER A 59 14.01 -8.38 24.00
CA SER A 59 14.29 -9.70 23.41
C SER A 59 15.59 -9.75 22.64
#